data_AF-A0A972VE82-F1
#
_entry.id   AF-A0A972VE82-F1
#
_cell.length_a   1.000
_cell.length_b   1.000
_cell.length_c   1.000
_cell.angle_alpha   90.00
_cell.angle_beta   90.00
_cell.angle_gamma   90.00
#
_symmetry.space_group_name_H-M   'P 1'
#
loop_
_entity.id
_entity.type
_entity.pdbx_description
1 polymer ?
#
loop_
_entity_poly.entity_id
_entity_poly.type
_entity_poly.pdbx_seq_one_letter_code
_entity_poly.pdbx_strand_id
1 'polypeptide(L)'
;MKRSFLRISLFCCLTHFVQANVPLYGQQNLSDIPLVINELSASNKTDTDPQGQYEDWIEIYNFGAYTIELGGMYVTDDLSDPTQWQVPPETILSPGMYILIWADNDVTDIGLHANFKLDANGEEIGLFDRDGITLIDSVAFGKQTTDVSYGRYPDVAEDWRFFSVSSPGAENSDAYLGEVEALEFSHDSGIHDQPFFVTIATETEDATIYYSLSGQDPLAVNGRGRPLGAVYNGPVLIDKSTSLRALAIKPGWKSSSLDTQTYTFLDPDVQGFSSNLPIVIIETYGQTVTYAERHAYKASSVVVVEPNEPSGRAAINGPCDFAGRAGFRVRGRSSSFLWPKMQYALETWDAQDN
;
A
#
# COMPACT_ATOMS: atom_id res chain seq x y z
N MET A 1 -42.07 -7.20 31.11
CA MET A 1 -42.82 -8.30 30.45
C MET A 1 -43.23 -7.84 29.05
N LYS A 2 -42.45 -8.21 28.03
CA LYS A 2 -42.85 -8.50 26.63
C LYS A 2 -41.56 -8.60 25.80
N ARG A 3 -41.19 -9.85 25.53
CA ARG A 3 -40.14 -10.25 24.60
C ARG A 3 -40.63 -9.97 23.19
N SER A 4 -39.82 -9.32 22.35
CA SER A 4 -40.04 -9.28 20.90
C SER A 4 -39.06 -10.24 20.25
N PHE A 5 -39.62 -11.21 19.54
CA PHE A 5 -38.94 -12.29 18.84
C PHE A 5 -38.38 -11.77 17.51
N LEU A 6 -37.11 -12.03 17.25
CA LEU A 6 -36.52 -11.93 15.92
C LEU A 6 -37.06 -13.09 15.07
N ARG A 7 -37.78 -12.77 13.99
CA ARG A 7 -38.36 -13.73 13.06
C ARG A 7 -37.26 -14.35 12.18
N ILE A 8 -37.09 -15.66 12.30
CA ILE A 8 -36.43 -16.50 11.30
C ILE A 8 -37.39 -16.61 10.11
N SER A 9 -36.98 -16.12 8.94
CA SER A 9 -37.71 -16.38 7.69
C SER A 9 -36.96 -17.46 6.91
N LEU A 10 -37.54 -18.66 6.95
CA LEU A 10 -37.24 -19.76 6.04
C LEU A 10 -38.07 -19.52 4.77
N PHE A 11 -37.43 -19.32 3.62
CA PHE A 11 -38.12 -19.34 2.32
C PHE A 11 -37.68 -20.54 1.49
N CYS A 12 -38.67 -21.10 0.82
CA CYS A 12 -38.74 -22.45 0.28
C CYS A 12 -38.46 -22.46 -1.23
N CYS A 13 -37.61 -23.41 -1.65
CA CYS A 13 -37.72 -24.30 -2.82
C CYS A 13 -37.96 -23.75 -4.25
N LEU A 14 -36.94 -24.04 -5.09
CA LEU A 14 -36.92 -24.42 -6.52
C LEU A 14 -37.65 -23.55 -7.56
N THR A 15 -36.85 -23.01 -8.48
CA THR A 15 -37.00 -23.29 -9.92
C THR A 15 -35.65 -23.10 -10.62
N HIS A 16 -35.33 -24.03 -11.52
CA HIS A 16 -34.14 -24.01 -12.37
C HIS A 16 -34.02 -22.68 -13.12
N PHE A 17 -32.89 -22.00 -12.97
CA PHE A 17 -32.42 -21.03 -13.94
C PHE A 17 -31.03 -21.45 -14.38
N VAL A 18 -30.90 -21.56 -15.69
CA VAL A 18 -29.71 -21.89 -16.46
C VAL A 18 -28.56 -20.99 -15.97
N GLN A 19 -27.46 -21.60 -15.52
CA GLN A 19 -26.18 -20.90 -15.40
C GLN A 19 -25.86 -20.34 -16.79
N ALA A 20 -25.98 -19.02 -16.95
CA ALA A 20 -25.20 -18.35 -17.96
C ALA A 20 -23.74 -18.54 -17.55
N ASN A 21 -23.09 -19.53 -18.15
CA ASN A 21 -21.64 -19.59 -18.19
C ASN A 21 -21.17 -18.29 -18.81
N VAL A 22 -20.77 -17.33 -17.97
CA VAL A 22 -19.80 -16.34 -18.40
C VAL A 22 -18.51 -17.15 -18.60
N PRO A 23 -17.94 -17.24 -19.81
CA PRO A 23 -16.65 -17.87 -19.95
C PRO A 23 -15.66 -17.02 -19.14
N LEU A 24 -15.12 -17.60 -18.07
CA LEU A 24 -13.82 -17.21 -17.56
C LEU A 24 -12.85 -17.51 -18.70
N TYR A 25 -12.41 -16.49 -19.41
CA TYR A 25 -11.33 -16.59 -20.37
C TYR A 25 -10.06 -16.93 -19.57
N GLY A 26 -9.74 -18.23 -19.49
CA GLY A 26 -8.44 -18.68 -19.02
C GLY A 26 -7.40 -18.34 -20.08
N GLN A 27 -6.35 -17.61 -19.69
CA GLN A 27 -5.17 -17.32 -20.50
C GLN A 27 -4.51 -18.63 -20.93
N GLN A 28 -4.43 -18.89 -22.23
CA GLN A 28 -3.67 -20.02 -22.80
C GLN A 28 -2.54 -19.47 -23.64
N ASN A 29 -1.39 -20.15 -23.64
CA ASN A 29 -0.43 -20.05 -24.73
C ASN A 29 -1.09 -20.70 -25.95
N LEU A 30 -1.54 -19.89 -26.91
CA LEU A 30 -2.39 -20.34 -28.03
C LEU A 30 -1.56 -20.74 -29.26
N SER A 31 -0.22 -20.66 -29.16
CA SER A 31 0.73 -20.97 -30.22
C SER A 31 1.83 -21.92 -29.73
N ASP A 32 2.48 -22.65 -30.65
CA ASP A 32 3.67 -23.47 -30.33
C ASP A 32 4.95 -22.62 -30.18
N ILE A 33 4.86 -21.29 -30.18
CA ILE A 33 6.00 -20.38 -30.02
C ILE A 33 6.30 -20.26 -28.53
N PRO A 34 7.50 -20.65 -28.05
CA PRO A 34 7.79 -20.70 -26.63
C PRO A 34 8.18 -19.33 -26.07
N LEU A 35 7.28 -18.37 -26.22
CA LEU A 35 7.31 -17.05 -25.61
C LEU A 35 6.10 -16.90 -24.68
N VAL A 36 6.31 -16.17 -23.59
CA VAL A 36 5.24 -15.72 -22.70
C VAL A 36 5.49 -14.28 -22.28
N ILE A 37 4.42 -13.57 -21.95
CA ILE A 37 4.50 -12.38 -21.11
C ILE A 37 4.76 -12.89 -19.69
N ASN A 38 5.86 -12.44 -19.07
CA ASN A 38 6.36 -13.00 -17.81
C ASN A 38 6.05 -12.12 -16.61
N GLU A 39 6.27 -10.82 -16.73
CA GLU A 39 6.08 -9.83 -15.67
C GLU A 39 5.75 -8.48 -16.30
N LEU A 40 5.04 -7.61 -15.57
CA LEU A 40 4.72 -6.25 -15.97
C LEU A 40 4.72 -5.32 -14.75
N SER A 41 4.96 -4.04 -14.99
CA SER A 41 4.73 -2.96 -14.03
C SER A 41 4.05 -1.78 -14.74
N ALA A 42 2.82 -1.46 -14.33
CA ALA A 42 2.05 -0.31 -14.84
C ALA A 42 2.10 0.90 -13.90
N SER A 43 2.95 0.85 -12.87
CA SER A 43 3.23 1.99 -12.00
C SER A 43 4.60 1.80 -11.34
N ASN A 44 5.63 2.36 -11.96
CA ASN A 44 7.02 2.11 -11.57
C ASN A 44 7.73 3.40 -11.10
N LYS A 45 8.48 3.31 -10.00
CA LYS A 45 9.39 4.35 -9.49
C LYS A 45 10.74 3.80 -9.02
N THR A 46 11.02 2.53 -9.29
CA THR A 46 12.21 1.82 -8.81
C THR A 46 13.10 1.35 -9.96
N ASP A 47 12.51 0.71 -10.97
CA ASP A 47 13.25 0.17 -12.11
C ASP A 47 13.47 1.28 -13.15
N THR A 48 14.67 1.38 -13.70
CA THR A 48 14.99 2.44 -14.66
C THR A 48 15.20 1.91 -16.06
N ASP A 49 14.70 2.66 -17.03
CA ASP A 49 15.05 2.51 -18.44
C ASP A 49 16.54 2.86 -18.70
N PRO A 50 17.07 2.65 -19.92
CA PRO A 50 18.43 3.04 -20.29
C PRO A 50 18.75 4.54 -20.14
N GLN A 51 17.74 5.40 -20.06
CA GLN A 51 17.81 6.85 -19.89
C GLN A 51 17.79 7.26 -18.41
N GLY A 52 17.50 6.33 -17.49
CA GLY A 52 17.38 6.58 -16.06
C GLY A 52 15.99 7.07 -15.63
N GLN A 53 14.97 6.88 -16.47
CA GLN A 53 13.57 7.23 -16.21
C GLN A 53 12.83 6.03 -15.61
N TYR A 54 11.77 6.32 -14.87
CA TYR A 54 10.93 5.30 -14.24
C TYR A 54 9.64 5.15 -15.05
N GLU A 55 9.69 4.26 -16.04
CA GLU A 55 8.59 4.01 -16.95
C GLU A 55 7.94 2.65 -16.69
N ASP A 56 6.71 2.51 -17.17
CA ASP A 56 6.01 1.23 -17.15
C ASP A 56 6.71 0.25 -18.10
N TRP A 57 6.60 -1.04 -17.82
CA TRP A 57 7.31 -2.04 -18.61
C TRP A 57 6.58 -3.38 -18.66
N ILE A 58 6.91 -4.12 -19.72
CA ILE A 58 6.44 -5.47 -20.02
C ILE A 58 7.66 -6.34 -20.24
N GLU A 59 7.70 -7.50 -19.60
CA GLU A 59 8.75 -8.50 -19.79
C GLU A 59 8.24 -9.68 -20.61
N ILE A 60 9.01 -10.05 -21.64
CA ILE A 60 8.80 -11.25 -22.44
C ILE A 60 9.90 -12.26 -22.14
N TYR A 61 9.52 -13.52 -21.91
CA TYR A 61 10.44 -14.62 -21.63
C TYR A 61 10.43 -15.67 -22.74
N ASN A 62 11.62 -16.07 -23.19
CA ASN A 62 11.81 -17.23 -24.06
C ASN A 62 12.11 -18.48 -23.24
N PHE A 63 11.09 -19.29 -23.00
CA PHE A 63 11.21 -20.57 -22.28
C PHE A 63 11.62 -21.75 -23.18
N GLY A 64 11.83 -21.49 -24.47
CA GLY A 64 12.23 -22.47 -25.46
C GLY A 64 13.71 -22.83 -25.42
N ALA A 65 14.07 -23.85 -26.21
CA ALA A 65 15.45 -24.31 -26.35
C ALA A 65 16.25 -23.58 -27.46
N TYR A 66 15.61 -22.67 -28.21
CA TYR A 66 16.19 -22.00 -29.38
C TYR A 66 16.01 -20.48 -29.31
N THR A 67 16.94 -19.76 -29.92
CA THR A 67 16.82 -18.31 -30.10
C THR A 67 15.60 -18.01 -30.97
N ILE A 68 14.80 -17.04 -30.53
CA ILE A 68 13.63 -16.56 -31.27
C ILE A 68 13.94 -15.16 -31.77
N GLU A 69 13.75 -14.93 -33.07
CA GLU A 69 13.64 -13.58 -33.59
C GLU A 69 12.28 -13.02 -33.15
N LEU A 70 12.29 -11.96 -32.34
CA LEU A 70 11.09 -11.20 -31.96
C LEU A 70 10.76 -10.11 -32.97
N GLY A 71 11.76 -9.63 -33.73
CA GLY A 71 11.57 -8.58 -34.72
C GLY A 71 10.42 -8.89 -35.68
N GLY A 72 9.51 -7.92 -35.79
CA GLY A 72 8.30 -8.00 -36.61
C GLY A 72 7.06 -8.58 -35.93
N MET A 73 7.17 -9.15 -34.72
CA MET A 73 6.02 -9.50 -33.87
C MET A 73 5.34 -8.23 -33.33
N TYR A 74 4.18 -8.37 -32.71
CA TYR A 74 3.41 -7.24 -32.19
C TYR A 74 3.13 -7.37 -30.70
N VAL A 75 3.18 -6.23 -30.00
CA VAL A 75 2.72 -6.07 -28.61
C VAL A 75 1.66 -4.98 -28.57
N THR A 76 0.64 -5.18 -27.75
CA THR A 76 -0.48 -4.24 -27.63
C THR A 76 -1.03 -4.20 -26.20
N ASP A 77 -1.57 -3.05 -25.80
CA ASP A 77 -2.41 -2.87 -24.60
C ASP A 77 -3.94 -2.92 -24.92
N ASP A 78 -4.31 -3.17 -26.18
CA ASP A 78 -5.68 -3.26 -26.67
C ASP A 78 -5.82 -4.48 -27.59
N LEU A 79 -6.41 -5.57 -27.08
CA LEU A 79 -6.59 -6.80 -27.86
C LEU A 79 -7.49 -6.62 -29.10
N SER A 80 -8.16 -5.47 -29.25
CA SER A 80 -8.91 -5.10 -30.46
C SER A 80 -8.03 -4.47 -31.56
N ASP A 81 -6.81 -4.01 -31.22
CA ASP A 81 -5.75 -3.58 -32.14
C ASP A 81 -4.49 -4.47 -32.01
N PRO A 82 -4.50 -5.70 -32.53
CA PRO A 82 -3.39 -6.66 -32.39
C PRO A 82 -2.07 -6.21 -33.05
N THR A 83 -2.06 -5.08 -33.76
CA THR A 83 -0.90 -4.58 -34.50
C THR A 83 -0.38 -3.22 -34.01
N GLN A 84 -0.76 -2.82 -32.80
CA GLN A 84 -0.49 -1.49 -32.23
C GLN A 84 1.00 -1.10 -32.21
N TRP A 85 1.87 -1.94 -31.65
CA TRP A 85 3.32 -1.74 -31.67
C TRP A 85 4.04 -2.95 -32.27
N GLN A 86 4.79 -2.71 -33.35
CA GLN A 86 5.64 -3.75 -33.94
C GLN A 86 7.02 -3.74 -33.29
N VAL A 87 7.45 -4.89 -32.79
CA VAL A 87 8.80 -5.07 -32.24
C VAL A 87 9.83 -4.74 -33.33
N PRO A 88 10.81 -3.85 -33.06
CA PRO A 88 11.83 -3.46 -34.03
C PRO A 88 12.52 -4.66 -34.70
N PRO A 89 12.78 -4.60 -36.01
CA PRO A 89 13.51 -5.66 -36.73
C PRO A 89 14.86 -5.98 -36.06
N GLU A 90 15.33 -7.21 -36.23
CA GLU A 90 16.62 -7.71 -35.68
C GLU A 90 16.64 -7.88 -34.15
N THR A 91 15.49 -7.71 -33.49
CA THR A 91 15.34 -8.04 -32.07
C THR A 91 15.33 -9.56 -31.91
N ILE A 92 16.34 -10.10 -31.22
CA ILE A 92 16.47 -11.53 -30.93
C ILE A 92 16.43 -11.80 -29.43
N LEU A 93 15.81 -12.92 -29.05
CA LEU A 93 15.76 -13.38 -27.67
C LEU A 93 16.32 -14.80 -27.58
N SER A 94 17.45 -14.95 -26.88
CA SER A 94 18.11 -16.25 -26.69
C SER A 94 17.32 -17.17 -25.74
N PRO A 95 17.55 -18.49 -25.77
CA PRO A 95 16.92 -19.44 -24.85
C PRO A 95 17.13 -19.04 -23.39
N GLY A 96 16.06 -19.06 -22.60
CA GLY A 96 16.11 -18.76 -21.17
C GLY A 96 16.40 -17.29 -20.84
N MET A 97 16.32 -16.39 -21.83
CA MET A 97 16.50 -14.96 -21.63
C MET A 97 15.16 -14.23 -21.59
N TYR A 98 15.20 -13.09 -20.92
CA TYR A 98 14.10 -12.14 -20.78
C TYR A 98 14.43 -10.88 -21.57
N ILE A 99 13.40 -10.13 -21.98
CA ILE A 99 13.55 -8.82 -22.59
C ILE A 99 12.47 -7.88 -22.09
N LEU A 100 12.87 -6.65 -21.79
CA LEU A 100 11.98 -5.58 -21.37
C LEU A 100 11.55 -4.73 -22.57
N ILE A 101 10.29 -4.35 -22.56
CA ILE A 101 9.68 -3.34 -23.43
C ILE A 101 9.13 -2.27 -22.51
N TRP A 102 9.64 -1.05 -22.60
CA TRP A 102 9.13 0.11 -21.87
C TRP A 102 7.85 0.60 -22.54
N ALA A 103 6.78 0.72 -21.78
CA ALA A 103 5.48 1.21 -22.24
C ALA A 103 5.32 2.68 -21.81
N ASP A 104 5.99 3.56 -22.54
CA ASP A 104 6.13 4.98 -22.18
C ASP A 104 5.62 5.95 -23.25
N ASN A 105 5.12 5.43 -24.38
CA ASN A 105 4.73 6.20 -25.56
C ASN A 105 5.87 7.05 -26.16
N ASP A 106 7.13 6.59 -26.07
CA ASP A 106 8.30 7.23 -26.66
C ASP A 106 9.20 6.26 -27.44
N VAL A 107 8.79 5.96 -28.67
CA VAL A 107 9.55 5.09 -29.60
C VAL A 107 10.89 5.69 -30.09
N THR A 108 11.25 6.91 -29.66
CA THR A 108 12.48 7.57 -30.12
C THR A 108 13.69 7.29 -29.24
N ASP A 109 13.45 6.76 -28.03
CA ASP A 109 14.50 6.45 -27.07
C ASP A 109 15.28 5.17 -27.41
N ILE A 110 16.52 5.12 -26.91
CA ILE A 110 17.41 3.97 -27.07
C ILE A 110 16.85 2.82 -26.24
N GLY A 111 16.45 1.73 -26.91
CA GLY A 111 15.93 0.54 -26.26
C GLY A 111 14.70 0.04 -26.99
N LEU A 112 13.90 -0.77 -26.30
CA LEU A 112 12.58 -1.15 -26.76
C LEU A 112 11.56 -0.29 -26.02
N HIS A 113 11.04 0.73 -26.69
CA HIS A 113 10.03 1.63 -26.19
C HIS A 113 8.79 1.53 -27.07
N ALA A 114 7.65 1.23 -26.47
CA ALA A 114 6.37 1.06 -27.14
C ALA A 114 5.69 2.42 -27.38
N ASN A 115 4.76 2.46 -28.34
CA ASN A 115 3.98 3.66 -28.66
C ASN A 115 2.70 3.79 -27.81
N PHE A 116 2.68 3.17 -26.63
CA PHE A 116 1.57 3.18 -25.68
C PHE A 116 2.11 3.17 -24.24
N LYS A 117 1.23 3.41 -23.27
CA LYS A 117 1.52 3.38 -21.82
C LYS A 117 0.48 2.50 -21.14
N LEU A 118 0.86 1.88 -20.03
CA LEU A 118 -0.07 1.03 -19.29
C LEU A 118 -0.98 1.84 -18.35
N ASP A 119 -2.25 1.47 -18.21
CA ASP A 119 -3.16 2.05 -17.20
C ASP A 119 -3.03 1.31 -15.86
N ALA A 120 -2.54 2.02 -14.83
CA ALA A 120 -2.45 1.50 -13.47
C ALA A 120 -3.80 1.07 -12.85
N ASN A 121 -4.95 1.40 -13.44
CA ASN A 121 -6.26 0.89 -12.99
C ASN A 121 -6.59 -0.51 -13.56
N GLY A 122 -5.82 -1.01 -14.52
CA GLY A 122 -5.96 -2.32 -15.13
C GLY A 122 -6.49 -2.29 -16.56
N GLU A 123 -5.97 -3.20 -17.37
CA GLU A 123 -6.25 -3.41 -18.80
C GLU A 123 -5.69 -4.78 -19.24
N GLU A 124 -5.42 -4.95 -20.53
CA GLU A 124 -4.87 -6.17 -21.13
C GLU A 124 -3.54 -5.92 -21.85
N ILE A 125 -2.73 -6.96 -22.00
CA ILE A 125 -1.55 -6.98 -22.85
C ILE A 125 -1.64 -8.21 -23.76
N GLY A 126 -1.37 -8.03 -25.04
CA GLY A 126 -1.28 -9.09 -26.04
C GLY A 126 0.09 -9.16 -26.69
N LEU A 127 0.58 -10.39 -26.91
CA LEU A 127 1.73 -10.70 -27.75
C LEU A 127 1.27 -11.50 -28.97
N PHE A 128 1.44 -10.96 -30.17
CA PHE A 128 1.02 -11.57 -31.43
C PHE A 128 2.22 -11.88 -32.34
N ASP A 129 2.13 -12.96 -33.12
CA ASP A 129 3.12 -13.29 -34.14
C ASP A 129 3.12 -12.28 -35.29
N ARG A 130 4.09 -12.39 -36.19
CA ARG A 130 4.33 -11.48 -37.32
C ARG A 130 3.19 -11.36 -38.32
N ASP A 131 2.24 -12.29 -38.31
CA ASP A 131 1.05 -12.20 -39.15
C ASP A 131 0.02 -11.18 -38.63
N GLY A 132 0.22 -10.67 -37.40
CA GLY A 132 -0.69 -9.73 -36.72
C GLY A 132 -2.04 -10.34 -36.34
N ILE A 133 -2.15 -11.67 -36.35
CA ILE A 133 -3.42 -12.40 -36.12
C ILE A 133 -3.24 -13.51 -35.08
N THR A 134 -2.12 -14.23 -35.13
CA THR A 134 -1.85 -15.38 -34.24
C THR A 134 -1.45 -14.88 -32.86
N LEU A 135 -2.35 -15.02 -31.89
CA LEU A 135 -2.09 -14.72 -30.48
C LEU A 135 -1.10 -15.75 -29.91
N ILE A 136 0.02 -15.27 -29.39
CA ILE A 136 1.03 -16.09 -28.70
C ILE A 136 0.67 -16.20 -27.23
N ASP A 137 0.56 -15.06 -26.54
CA ASP A 137 0.20 -14.98 -25.13
C ASP A 137 -0.55 -13.68 -24.84
N SER A 138 -1.33 -13.67 -23.76
CA SER A 138 -2.01 -12.47 -23.28
C SER A 138 -2.19 -12.49 -21.77
N VAL A 139 -2.34 -11.30 -21.19
CA VAL A 139 -2.70 -11.13 -19.79
C VAL A 139 -3.68 -9.98 -19.64
N ALA A 140 -4.69 -10.17 -18.78
CA ALA A 140 -5.48 -9.06 -18.25
C ALA A 140 -5.07 -8.85 -16.80
N PHE A 141 -4.89 -7.60 -16.39
CA PHE A 141 -4.48 -7.24 -15.04
C PHE A 141 -5.42 -6.18 -14.45
N GLY A 142 -5.56 -6.19 -13.13
CA GLY A 142 -6.35 -5.21 -12.41
C GLY A 142 -5.52 -4.02 -11.96
N LYS A 143 -6.09 -3.21 -11.05
CA LYS A 143 -5.39 -2.09 -10.43
C LYS A 143 -4.01 -2.48 -9.89
N GLN A 144 -3.01 -1.70 -10.25
CA GLN A 144 -1.62 -1.85 -9.81
C GLN A 144 -1.28 -0.84 -8.71
N THR A 145 -0.45 -1.27 -7.78
CA THR A 145 0.17 -0.41 -6.77
C THR A 145 1.55 0.01 -7.26
N THR A 146 1.96 1.25 -7.00
CA THR A 146 3.30 1.72 -7.37
C THR A 146 4.39 0.83 -6.77
N ASP A 147 5.37 0.45 -7.58
CA ASP A 147 6.49 -0.45 -7.24
C ASP A 147 6.05 -1.87 -6.84
N VAL A 148 4.86 -2.28 -7.29
CA VAL A 148 4.37 -3.66 -7.22
C VAL A 148 4.15 -4.16 -8.64
N SER A 149 5.02 -5.06 -9.10
CA SER A 149 4.85 -5.71 -10.40
C SER A 149 3.91 -6.91 -10.32
N TYR A 150 3.40 -7.32 -11.47
CA TYR A 150 2.49 -8.45 -11.64
C TYR A 150 3.06 -9.42 -12.67
N GLY A 151 3.13 -10.71 -12.34
CA GLY A 151 3.89 -11.67 -13.15
C GLY A 151 3.55 -13.12 -12.84
N ARG A 152 4.09 -14.04 -13.64
CA ARG A 152 3.90 -15.49 -13.50
C ARG A 152 4.74 -16.03 -12.33
N TYR A 153 4.20 -16.96 -11.54
CA TYR A 153 4.95 -17.62 -10.47
C TYR A 153 4.64 -19.12 -10.35
N PRO A 154 5.62 -20.01 -10.55
CA PRO A 154 6.94 -19.73 -11.15
C PRO A 154 6.80 -19.23 -12.60
N ASP A 155 7.89 -18.77 -13.21
CA ASP A 155 7.91 -18.38 -14.63
C ASP A 155 7.20 -19.41 -15.52
N VAL A 156 6.57 -18.93 -16.60
CA VAL A 156 5.76 -19.72 -17.55
C VAL A 156 4.43 -20.25 -16.97
N ALA A 157 4.29 -20.37 -15.65
CA ALA A 157 3.05 -20.86 -15.06
C ALA A 157 1.86 -19.95 -15.38
N GLU A 158 0.66 -20.51 -15.44
CA GLU A 158 -0.59 -19.76 -15.58
C GLU A 158 -0.99 -19.01 -14.29
N ASP A 159 -0.24 -19.22 -13.19
CA ASP A 159 -0.49 -18.57 -11.91
C ASP A 159 0.16 -17.18 -11.89
N TRP A 160 -0.66 -16.14 -11.98
CA TRP A 160 -0.22 -14.75 -11.91
C TRP A 160 -0.33 -14.21 -10.49
N ARG A 161 0.73 -13.54 -10.05
CA ARG A 161 0.90 -13.04 -8.69
C ARG A 161 1.54 -11.66 -8.70
N PHE A 162 1.51 -11.02 -7.54
CA PHE A 162 2.14 -9.74 -7.32
C PHE A 162 3.52 -9.90 -6.68
N PHE A 163 4.41 -8.94 -6.94
CA PHE A 163 5.79 -8.93 -6.50
C PHE A 163 6.11 -7.57 -5.86
N SER A 164 6.78 -7.57 -4.72
CA SER A 164 7.20 -6.34 -4.02
C SER A 164 8.66 -6.02 -4.30
N VAL A 165 9.34 -6.97 -4.92
CA VAL A 165 10.65 -6.83 -5.53
C VAL A 165 10.45 -7.34 -6.94
N SER A 166 10.43 -6.42 -7.90
CA SER A 166 10.38 -6.76 -9.32
C SER A 166 11.64 -7.53 -9.73
N SER A 167 11.54 -8.27 -10.83
CA SER A 167 12.63 -9.08 -11.37
C SER A 167 12.99 -8.76 -12.83
N PRO A 168 13.17 -7.48 -13.23
CA PRO A 168 13.44 -7.18 -14.63
C PRO A 168 14.73 -7.86 -15.12
N GLY A 169 14.60 -8.69 -16.16
CA GLY A 169 15.67 -9.46 -16.75
C GLY A 169 16.00 -10.78 -16.03
N ALA A 170 15.18 -11.24 -15.08
CA ALA A 170 15.47 -12.38 -14.20
C ALA A 170 14.21 -13.22 -13.87
N GLU A 171 14.42 -14.35 -13.20
CA GLU A 171 13.33 -15.24 -12.76
C GLU A 171 12.52 -14.59 -11.62
N ASN A 172 11.19 -14.72 -11.71
CA ASN A 172 10.26 -14.20 -10.73
C ASN A 172 10.37 -14.94 -9.39
N SER A 173 10.45 -14.21 -8.27
CA SER A 173 10.61 -14.79 -6.93
C SER A 173 9.84 -14.01 -5.84
N ASP A 174 9.61 -14.63 -4.68
CA ASP A 174 8.96 -13.96 -3.52
C ASP A 174 7.56 -13.37 -3.78
N ALA A 175 6.76 -14.08 -4.59
CA ALA A 175 5.41 -13.69 -4.99
C ALA A 175 4.35 -13.76 -3.87
N TYR A 176 3.35 -12.88 -3.94
CA TYR A 176 2.14 -12.90 -3.11
C TYR A 176 0.85 -12.92 -3.92
N LEU A 177 -0.20 -13.46 -3.30
CA LEU A 177 -1.53 -13.67 -3.89
C LEU A 177 -2.35 -12.39 -4.04
N GLY A 178 -1.96 -11.32 -3.35
CA GLY A 178 -2.66 -10.05 -3.32
C GLY A 178 -2.15 -9.15 -2.20
N GLU A 179 -2.66 -7.92 -2.15
CA GLU A 179 -2.36 -6.95 -1.11
C GLU A 179 -3.51 -6.85 -0.12
N VAL A 180 -3.21 -6.79 1.18
CA VAL A 180 -4.24 -6.56 2.20
C VAL A 180 -4.65 -5.09 2.16
N GLU A 181 -5.95 -4.87 1.99
CA GLU A 181 -6.55 -3.54 1.94
C GLU A 181 -6.29 -2.72 3.20
N ALA A 182 -6.28 -1.39 3.02
CA ALA A 182 -6.06 -0.44 4.10
C ALA A 182 -7.05 -0.64 5.26
N LEU A 183 -6.62 -0.23 6.45
CA LEU A 183 -7.45 -0.29 7.64
C LEU A 183 -8.44 0.88 7.68
N GLU A 184 -9.62 0.61 8.22
CA GLU A 184 -10.59 1.64 8.58
C GLU A 184 -10.80 1.68 10.09
N PHE A 185 -10.79 2.89 10.64
CA PHE A 185 -11.05 3.14 12.05
C PHE A 185 -12.38 3.88 12.21
N SER A 186 -13.17 3.47 13.20
CA SER A 186 -14.44 4.16 13.54
C SER A 186 -14.27 5.59 14.06
N HIS A 187 -13.05 5.98 14.45
CA HIS A 187 -12.75 7.27 15.05
C HIS A 187 -11.42 7.77 14.50
N ASP A 188 -11.40 9.04 14.10
CA ASP A 188 -10.20 9.73 13.65
C ASP A 188 -9.33 10.18 14.83
N SER A 189 -8.07 10.47 14.54
CA SER A 189 -7.13 11.10 15.48
C SER A 189 -7.64 12.47 15.93
N GLY A 190 -7.35 12.82 17.17
CA GLY A 190 -7.70 14.14 17.68
C GLY A 190 -7.91 14.18 19.19
N ILE A 191 -8.70 15.18 19.60
CA ILE A 191 -8.98 15.46 21.00
C ILE A 191 -10.32 14.83 21.39
N HIS A 192 -10.32 14.17 22.54
CA HIS A 192 -11.51 13.52 23.08
C HIS A 192 -11.68 13.86 24.56
N ASP A 193 -12.93 14.02 24.99
CA ASP A 193 -13.31 14.40 26.35
C ASP A 193 -14.03 13.27 27.11
N GLN A 194 -14.43 12.20 26.41
CA GLN A 194 -15.10 11.03 26.97
C GLN A 194 -14.49 9.73 26.46
N PRO A 195 -14.44 8.66 27.29
CA PRO A 195 -14.05 7.34 26.83
C PRO A 195 -14.97 6.79 25.74
N PHE A 196 -14.41 6.06 24.79
CA PHE A 196 -15.14 5.45 23.68
C PHE A 196 -14.55 4.09 23.30
N PHE A 197 -15.29 3.34 22.49
CA PHE A 197 -14.79 2.12 21.88
C PHE A 197 -14.45 2.38 20.42
N VAL A 198 -13.20 2.13 20.03
CA VAL A 198 -12.79 2.15 18.63
C VAL A 198 -12.92 0.76 18.02
N THR A 199 -13.52 0.67 16.83
CA THR A 199 -13.44 -0.50 15.97
C THR A 199 -12.44 -0.30 14.83
N ILE A 200 -11.78 -1.38 14.45
CA ILE A 200 -10.83 -1.47 13.35
C ILE A 200 -11.37 -2.50 12.35
N ALA A 201 -11.34 -2.20 11.06
CA ALA A 201 -11.78 -3.08 9.99
C ALA A 201 -10.80 -3.05 8.80
N THR A 202 -10.92 -4.03 7.92
CA THR A 202 -10.31 -4.07 6.58
C THR A 202 -11.29 -4.81 5.67
N GLU A 203 -11.36 -4.44 4.39
CA GLU A 203 -12.21 -5.13 3.41
C GLU A 203 -11.64 -6.50 3.02
N THR A 204 -10.38 -6.79 3.34
CA THR A 204 -9.77 -8.09 3.04
C THR A 204 -10.29 -9.19 3.96
N GLU A 205 -11.16 -10.04 3.44
CA GLU A 205 -11.66 -11.22 4.14
C GLU A 205 -10.51 -12.14 4.61
N ASP A 206 -10.69 -12.74 5.79
CA ASP A 206 -9.75 -13.61 6.50
C ASP A 206 -8.41 -12.97 6.91
N ALA A 207 -8.25 -11.66 6.73
CA ALA A 207 -7.10 -10.95 7.28
C ALA A 207 -7.18 -10.84 8.81
N THR A 208 -6.05 -11.05 9.47
CA THR A 208 -5.91 -10.87 10.93
C THR A 208 -5.34 -9.49 11.22
N ILE A 209 -6.09 -8.66 11.94
CA ILE A 209 -5.64 -7.34 12.40
C ILE A 209 -4.85 -7.49 13.70
N TYR A 210 -3.67 -6.88 13.73
CA TYR A 210 -2.83 -6.74 14.92
C TYR A 210 -2.77 -5.28 15.33
N TYR A 211 -2.85 -5.00 16.63
CA TYR A 211 -2.85 -3.63 17.13
C TYR A 211 -2.04 -3.44 18.42
N SER A 212 -1.64 -2.20 18.70
CA SER A 212 -0.96 -1.79 19.92
C SER A 212 -1.51 -0.44 20.38
N LEU A 213 -1.66 -0.26 21.70
CA LEU A 213 -2.13 0.99 22.31
C LEU A 213 -1.00 1.87 22.84
N SER A 214 0.25 1.40 22.74
CA SER A 214 1.43 2.11 23.25
C SER A 214 2.20 2.85 22.16
N GLY A 215 1.65 2.95 20.95
CA GLY A 215 2.32 3.52 19.77
C GLY A 215 3.50 2.71 19.24
N GLN A 216 3.70 1.48 19.74
CA GLN A 216 4.69 0.54 19.23
C GLN A 216 4.14 -0.18 17.99
N ASP A 217 5.02 -0.56 17.07
CA ASP A 217 4.65 -1.47 15.99
C ASP A 217 4.06 -2.77 16.58
N PRO A 218 2.83 -3.17 16.19
CA PRO A 218 2.18 -4.35 16.73
C PRO A 218 2.90 -5.66 16.36
N LEU A 219 3.68 -5.69 15.27
CA LEU A 219 4.47 -6.85 14.86
C LEU A 219 5.90 -6.85 15.42
N ALA A 220 6.36 -5.73 16.01
CA ALA A 220 7.65 -5.72 16.68
C ALA A 220 7.70 -6.85 17.72
N VAL A 221 8.83 -7.56 17.78
CA VAL A 221 8.99 -8.71 18.67
C VAL A 221 9.81 -8.33 19.90
N ASN A 222 9.44 -8.86 21.06
CA ASN A 222 10.29 -8.77 22.24
C ASN A 222 11.51 -9.69 22.15
N GLY A 223 12.41 -9.63 23.12
CA GLY A 223 13.60 -10.50 23.18
C GLY A 223 13.33 -12.01 23.29
N ARG A 224 12.06 -12.44 23.29
CA ARG A 224 11.62 -13.84 23.24
C ARG A 224 10.89 -14.18 21.92
N GLY A 225 10.94 -13.30 20.92
CA GLY A 225 10.33 -13.51 19.60
C GLY A 225 8.79 -13.45 19.58
N ARG A 226 8.16 -12.90 20.63
CA ARG A 226 6.69 -12.72 20.65
C ARG A 226 6.34 -11.31 20.17
N PRO A 227 5.32 -11.15 19.30
CA PRO A 227 4.79 -9.84 18.94
C PRO A 227 4.39 -9.03 20.16
N LEU A 228 4.62 -7.71 20.10
CA LEU A 228 4.24 -6.76 21.14
C LEU A 228 2.75 -6.39 21.07
N GLY A 229 2.15 -6.48 19.89
CA GLY A 229 0.74 -6.22 19.66
C GLY A 229 -0.19 -7.36 20.06
N ALA A 230 -1.48 -7.04 20.12
CA ALA A 230 -2.57 -7.98 20.34
C ALA A 230 -3.34 -8.23 19.03
N VAL A 231 -3.93 -9.41 18.89
CA VAL A 231 -4.90 -9.69 17.80
C VAL A 231 -6.21 -8.98 18.13
N TYR A 232 -6.73 -8.24 17.16
CA TYR A 232 -8.01 -7.55 17.29
C TYR A 232 -9.17 -8.57 17.25
N ASN A 233 -10.00 -8.57 18.30
CA ASN A 233 -11.12 -9.49 18.47
C ASN A 233 -12.45 -8.78 18.79
N GLY A 234 -12.48 -7.45 18.68
CA GLY A 234 -13.64 -6.64 19.01
C GLY A 234 -13.26 -5.21 19.43
N PRO A 235 -14.26 -4.36 19.70
CA PRO A 235 -14.03 -2.94 19.99
C PRO A 235 -13.06 -2.74 21.16
N VAL A 236 -12.15 -1.78 21.00
CA VAL A 236 -11.09 -1.48 21.99
C VAL A 236 -11.45 -0.21 22.75
N LEU A 237 -11.42 -0.27 24.09
CA LEU A 237 -11.68 0.89 24.93
C LEU A 237 -10.50 1.87 24.88
N ILE A 238 -10.80 3.12 24.59
CA ILE A 238 -9.89 4.26 24.70
C ILE A 238 -10.44 5.17 25.80
N ASP A 239 -9.76 5.24 26.94
CA ASP A 239 -10.18 6.00 28.13
C ASP A 239 -9.15 7.02 28.62
N LYS A 240 -8.07 7.19 27.86
CA LYS A 240 -6.97 8.11 28.10
C LYS A 240 -6.19 8.35 26.81
N SER A 241 -5.29 9.33 26.84
CA SER A 241 -4.38 9.59 25.71
C SER A 241 -3.67 8.30 25.26
N THR A 242 -3.83 7.96 23.98
CA THR A 242 -3.44 6.66 23.42
C THR A 242 -2.92 6.84 22.00
N SER A 243 -1.81 6.17 21.67
CA SER A 243 -1.37 5.97 20.28
C SER A 243 -1.73 4.56 19.87
N LEU A 244 -2.81 4.44 19.10
CA LEU A 244 -3.27 3.18 18.54
C LEU A 244 -2.59 2.93 17.20
N ARG A 245 -1.74 1.91 17.13
CA ARG A 245 -1.15 1.43 15.88
C ARG A 245 -1.79 0.13 15.46
N ALA A 246 -2.05 -0.08 14.17
CA ALA A 246 -2.54 -1.35 13.67
C ALA A 246 -2.11 -1.64 12.22
N LEU A 247 -2.07 -2.92 11.87
CA LEU A 247 -1.96 -3.43 10.50
C LEU A 247 -2.72 -4.75 10.37
N ALA A 248 -2.95 -5.21 9.16
CA ALA A 248 -3.56 -6.51 8.87
C ALA A 248 -2.61 -7.41 8.07
N ILE A 249 -2.65 -8.71 8.39
CA ILE A 249 -1.90 -9.77 7.71
C ILE A 249 -2.85 -10.84 7.22
N LYS A 250 -2.66 -11.28 5.98
CA LYS A 250 -3.24 -12.50 5.44
C LYS A 250 -2.10 -13.40 4.93
N PRO A 251 -2.03 -14.68 5.32
CA PRO A 251 -0.96 -15.57 4.85
C PRO A 251 -0.87 -15.63 3.33
N GLY A 252 0.34 -15.46 2.78
CA GLY A 252 0.57 -15.44 1.33
C GLY A 252 0.20 -14.13 0.63
N TRP A 253 -0.21 -13.10 1.37
CA TRP A 253 -0.52 -11.77 0.87
C TRP A 253 0.47 -10.76 1.41
N LYS A 254 0.71 -9.66 0.68
CA LYS A 254 1.44 -8.52 1.21
C LYS A 254 0.61 -7.85 2.30
N SER A 255 1.22 -7.60 3.45
CA SER A 255 0.52 -7.00 4.60
C SER A 255 0.07 -5.58 4.29
N SER A 256 -0.97 -5.11 4.99
CA SER A 256 -1.39 -3.71 4.88
C SER A 256 -0.26 -2.79 5.32
N SER A 257 -0.32 -1.52 4.91
CA SER A 257 0.47 -0.49 5.57
C SER A 257 0.15 -0.44 7.07
N LEU A 258 1.15 -0.04 7.86
CA LEU A 258 0.94 0.29 9.26
C LEU A 258 0.18 1.61 9.33
N ASP A 259 -0.91 1.64 10.11
CA ASP A 259 -1.72 2.83 10.35
C ASP A 259 -1.63 3.24 11.83
N THR A 260 -1.75 4.53 12.12
CA THR A 260 -1.76 5.08 13.47
C THR A 260 -2.86 6.10 13.68
N GLN A 261 -3.67 5.87 14.73
CA GLN A 261 -4.57 6.87 15.30
C GLN A 261 -4.03 7.39 16.64
N THR A 262 -4.04 8.70 16.83
CA THR A 262 -3.62 9.38 18.06
C THR A 262 -4.82 10.03 18.73
N TYR A 263 -5.18 9.53 19.91
CA TYR A 263 -6.28 10.05 20.71
C TYR A 263 -5.70 10.81 21.90
N THR A 264 -6.03 12.08 22.04
CA THR A 264 -5.51 12.97 23.10
C THR A 264 -6.64 13.33 24.05
N PHE A 265 -6.47 13.02 25.35
CA PHE A 265 -7.43 13.38 26.39
C PHE A 265 -6.94 14.60 27.16
N LEU A 266 -7.76 15.63 27.25
CA LEU A 266 -7.43 16.86 27.95
C LEU A 266 -7.75 16.75 29.45
N ASP A 267 -6.87 17.30 30.27
CA ASP A 267 -7.16 17.53 31.68
C ASP A 267 -8.37 18.49 31.81
N PRO A 268 -9.35 18.22 32.69
CA PRO A 268 -10.51 19.09 32.89
C PRO A 268 -10.15 20.56 33.13
N ASP A 269 -9.01 20.83 33.77
CA ASP A 269 -8.58 22.19 34.12
C ASP A 269 -8.17 23.03 32.89
N VAL A 270 -7.83 22.39 31.77
CA VAL A 270 -7.40 23.09 30.55
C VAL A 270 -8.50 23.23 29.51
N GLN A 271 -9.60 22.48 29.61
CA GLN A 271 -10.63 22.40 28.55
C GLN A 271 -11.28 23.75 28.19
N GLY A 272 -11.27 24.73 29.10
CA GLY A 272 -11.78 26.09 28.83
C GLY A 272 -10.79 27.02 28.12
N PHE A 273 -9.56 26.55 27.83
CA PHE A 273 -8.52 27.39 27.25
C PHE A 273 -8.82 27.77 25.80
N SER A 274 -8.57 29.04 25.47
CA SER A 274 -8.67 29.55 24.11
C SER A 274 -7.61 30.62 23.85
N SER A 275 -7.18 30.73 22.60
CA SER A 275 -6.07 31.56 22.16
C SER A 275 -6.43 32.33 20.88
N ASN A 276 -5.84 33.50 20.68
CA ASN A 276 -5.87 34.21 19.39
C ASN A 276 -4.74 33.74 18.43
N LEU A 277 -3.90 32.82 18.90
CA LEU A 277 -2.87 32.13 18.14
C LEU A 277 -3.22 30.63 18.07
N PRO A 278 -2.68 29.88 17.10
CA PRO A 278 -2.78 28.43 17.08
C PRO A 278 -2.35 27.80 18.41
N ILE A 279 -3.06 26.77 18.80
CA ILE A 279 -2.76 25.94 19.98
C ILE A 279 -2.08 24.67 19.46
N VAL A 280 -0.93 24.35 20.05
CA VAL A 280 -0.21 23.10 19.79
C VAL A 280 -0.20 22.30 21.08
N ILE A 281 -0.81 21.12 21.05
CA ILE A 281 -0.83 20.16 22.16
C ILE A 281 0.16 19.05 21.82
N ILE A 282 1.06 18.77 22.75
CA ILE A 282 2.06 17.69 22.60
C ILE A 282 1.81 16.69 23.71
N GLU A 283 1.54 15.44 23.35
CA GLU A 283 1.34 14.33 24.27
C GLU A 283 2.54 13.39 24.21
N THR A 284 3.22 13.19 25.34
CA THR A 284 4.40 12.31 25.44
C THR A 284 4.06 10.94 26.02
N TYR A 285 2.78 10.66 26.25
CA TYR A 285 2.27 9.43 26.85
C TYR A 285 2.92 9.11 28.20
N GLY A 286 3.13 10.15 29.00
CA GLY A 286 3.80 10.07 30.30
C GLY A 286 5.33 9.92 30.25
N GLN A 287 5.94 9.94 29.05
CA GLN A 287 7.39 9.89 28.92
C GLN A 287 8.03 11.22 29.37
N THR A 288 9.10 11.12 30.15
CA THR A 288 9.91 12.28 30.54
C THR A 288 10.93 12.58 29.45
N VAL A 289 10.95 13.81 28.94
CA VAL A 289 11.93 14.25 27.93
C VAL A 289 13.05 15.02 28.61
N THR A 290 14.26 14.46 28.59
CA THR A 290 15.40 14.98 29.37
C THR A 290 16.65 15.22 28.51
N TYR A 291 17.61 15.98 29.05
CA TYR A 291 18.91 16.20 28.42
C TYR A 291 19.74 14.92 28.22
N ALA A 292 19.51 13.88 29.02
CA ALA A 292 20.26 12.62 28.93
C ALA A 292 20.01 11.94 27.58
N GLU A 293 18.81 12.15 27.00
CA GLU A 293 18.35 11.49 25.79
C GLU A 293 18.18 12.47 24.63
N ARG A 294 18.81 13.65 24.69
CA ARG A 294 18.69 14.75 23.70
C ARG A 294 19.02 14.39 22.24
N HIS A 295 19.60 13.22 22.01
CA HIS A 295 19.93 12.73 20.68
C HIS A 295 18.86 11.82 20.09
N ALA A 296 17.95 11.28 20.92
CA ALA A 296 16.87 10.41 20.51
C ALA A 296 15.52 11.12 20.65
N TYR A 297 14.67 11.00 19.64
CA TYR A 297 13.29 11.42 19.75
C TYR A 297 12.49 10.46 20.62
N LYS A 298 11.60 11.04 21.42
CA LYS A 298 10.56 10.31 22.14
C LYS A 298 9.31 10.33 21.29
N ALA A 299 8.73 9.15 21.08
CA ALA A 299 7.47 9.02 20.39
C ALA A 299 6.40 9.78 21.18
N SER A 300 5.74 10.69 20.48
CA SER A 300 4.72 11.59 20.99
C SER A 300 3.61 11.72 19.94
N SER A 301 2.53 12.41 20.29
CA SER A 301 1.60 12.95 19.30
C SER A 301 1.51 14.45 19.41
N VAL A 302 1.13 15.08 18.30
CA VAL A 302 0.83 16.50 18.28
C VAL A 302 -0.58 16.71 17.72
N VAL A 303 -1.29 17.63 18.36
CA VAL A 303 -2.53 18.19 17.83
C VAL A 303 -2.33 19.68 17.61
N VAL A 304 -2.78 20.18 16.47
CA VAL A 304 -2.82 21.61 16.14
C VAL A 304 -4.28 22.03 16.00
N VAL A 305 -4.63 23.10 16.71
CA VAL A 305 -5.92 23.78 16.59
C VAL A 305 -5.67 25.23 16.22
N GLU A 306 -6.15 25.62 15.04
CA GLU A 306 -6.04 26.97 14.52
C GLU A 306 -7.25 27.83 14.91
N PRO A 307 -7.09 29.17 14.92
CA PRO A 307 -8.23 30.05 15.07
C PRO A 307 -9.25 29.89 13.95
N ASN A 308 -10.52 29.68 14.30
CA ASN A 308 -11.58 29.44 13.33
C ASN A 308 -12.72 30.49 13.39
N GLU A 309 -13.44 30.62 12.29
CA GLU A 309 -14.62 31.48 12.19
C GLU A 309 -15.84 30.86 12.90
N PRO A 310 -16.72 31.66 13.54
CA PRO A 310 -16.73 33.13 13.62
C PRO A 310 -15.97 33.70 14.83
N SER A 311 -15.34 32.84 15.64
CA SER A 311 -14.75 33.26 16.91
C SER A 311 -13.43 34.02 16.72
N GLY A 312 -12.71 33.74 15.62
CA GLY A 312 -11.35 34.20 15.39
C GLY A 312 -10.36 33.66 16.43
N ARG A 313 -10.71 32.58 17.14
CA ARG A 313 -9.93 32.01 18.24
C ARG A 313 -9.81 30.50 18.12
N ALA A 314 -8.65 29.99 18.52
CA ALA A 314 -8.44 28.56 18.71
C ALA A 314 -8.98 28.20 20.10
N ALA A 315 -9.93 27.27 20.18
CA ALA A 315 -10.36 26.67 21.44
C ALA A 315 -9.63 25.33 21.59
N ILE A 316 -9.09 25.02 22.77
CA ILE A 316 -8.28 23.79 22.94
C ILE A 316 -9.06 22.52 22.64
N ASN A 317 -10.38 22.53 22.79
CA ASN A 317 -11.30 21.43 22.47
C ASN A 317 -12.03 21.66 21.14
N GLY A 318 -11.54 22.58 20.31
CA GLY A 318 -12.07 22.85 18.99
C GLY A 318 -11.77 21.75 17.98
N PRO A 319 -12.28 21.89 16.74
CA PRO A 319 -11.90 20.99 15.65
C PRO A 319 -10.39 21.02 15.46
N CYS A 320 -9.79 19.84 15.29
CA CYS A 320 -8.37 19.71 15.05
C CYS A 320 -8.07 19.98 13.57
N ASP A 321 -7.10 20.84 13.30
CA ASP A 321 -6.59 21.09 11.94
C ASP A 321 -5.48 20.10 11.58
N PHE A 322 -4.80 19.56 12.60
CA PHE A 322 -3.88 18.43 12.46
C PHE A 322 -3.89 17.58 13.74
N ALA A 323 -3.85 16.26 13.59
CA ALA A 323 -3.59 15.33 14.68
C ALA A 323 -2.78 14.16 14.14
N GLY A 324 -1.63 13.86 14.75
CA GLY A 324 -0.76 12.81 14.26
C GLY A 324 0.42 12.50 15.17
N ARG A 325 1.23 11.51 14.76
CA ARG A 325 2.47 11.15 15.45
C ARG A 325 3.50 12.26 15.34
N ALA A 326 4.37 12.31 16.34
CA ALA A 326 5.48 13.23 16.38
C ALA A 326 6.67 12.67 17.16
N GLY A 327 7.86 13.14 16.82
CA GLY A 327 9.05 13.01 17.64
C GLY A 327 9.26 14.23 18.51
N PHE A 328 9.46 14.05 19.81
CA PHE A 328 9.82 15.14 20.74
C PHE A 328 11.16 14.87 21.44
N ARG A 329 12.08 15.85 21.41
CA ARG A 329 13.37 15.75 22.13
C ARG A 329 13.87 17.08 22.64
N VAL A 330 14.81 17.02 23.58
CA VAL A 330 15.62 18.20 23.91
C VAL A 330 16.57 18.51 22.76
N ARG A 331 16.61 19.77 22.30
CA ARG A 331 17.52 20.25 21.26
C ARG A 331 18.63 21.09 21.88
N GLY A 332 19.86 20.86 21.42
CA GLY A 332 21.01 21.67 21.81
C GLY A 332 21.44 21.47 23.27
N ARG A 333 22.23 22.43 23.78
CA ARG A 333 22.75 22.45 25.16
C ARG A 333 22.71 23.87 25.67
N SER A 334 22.15 24.09 26.86
CA SER A 334 22.27 25.39 27.53
C SER A 334 23.60 25.47 28.28
N SER A 335 24.22 26.65 28.25
CA SER A 335 25.48 26.96 28.97
C SER A 335 25.26 27.47 30.40
N SER A 336 24.01 27.68 30.85
CA SER A 336 23.74 28.13 32.23
C SER A 336 23.54 26.94 33.18
N PHE A 337 24.39 26.88 34.21
CA PHE A 337 24.46 25.76 35.16
C PHE A 337 23.34 25.80 36.23
N LEU A 338 22.55 26.87 36.29
CA LEU A 338 21.67 27.13 37.42
C LEU A 338 20.20 26.80 37.13
N TRP A 339 19.61 27.21 36.00
CA TRP A 339 18.20 26.88 35.64
C TRP A 339 17.92 27.04 34.13
N PRO A 340 18.43 26.15 33.26
CA PRO A 340 18.19 26.30 31.83
C PRO A 340 16.78 25.86 31.46
N LYS A 341 15.94 26.79 30.95
CA LYS A 341 14.78 26.41 30.14
C LYS A 341 15.27 25.50 29.02
N MET A 342 14.74 24.28 28.96
CA MET A 342 15.09 23.33 27.91
C MET A 342 14.57 23.84 26.58
N GLN A 343 15.42 23.77 25.56
CA GLN A 343 15.00 23.96 24.17
C GLN A 343 14.56 22.61 23.66
N TYR A 344 13.43 22.55 22.97
CA TYR A 344 12.91 21.31 22.42
C TYR A 344 12.87 21.36 20.89
N ALA A 345 12.96 20.19 20.28
CA ALA A 345 12.62 19.96 18.88
C ALA A 345 11.38 19.07 18.83
N LEU A 346 10.49 19.42 17.93
CA LEU A 346 9.31 18.65 17.56
C LEU A 346 9.37 18.44 16.05
N GLU A 347 9.06 17.23 15.60
CA GLU A 347 8.85 16.89 14.20
C GLU A 347 7.62 15.99 14.09
N THR A 348 6.82 16.16 13.06
CA THR A 348 5.69 15.26 12.76
C THR A 348 6.24 14.01 12.10
N TRP A 349 5.61 12.86 12.37
CA TRP A 349 5.98 11.58 11.78
C TRP A 349 4.83 10.97 11.01
N ASP A 350 5.17 10.24 9.95
CA ASP A 350 4.26 9.30 9.31
C ASP A 350 4.06 8.04 10.17
N ALA A 351 3.35 7.05 9.64
CA ALA A 351 3.14 5.79 10.35
C ALA A 351 4.39 4.93 10.47
N GLN A 352 5.46 5.21 9.72
CA GLN A 352 6.76 4.52 9.73
C GLN A 352 7.81 5.26 10.60
N ASP A 353 7.42 6.32 11.30
CA ASP A 353 8.30 7.12 12.17
C ASP A 353 9.37 7.94 11.39
N ASN A 354 9.09 8.32 10.13
CA ASN A 354 9.96 9.17 9.31
C ASN A 354 9.69 10.67 9.44
#